data_AF-A0A962VMZ2-F1
#
_entry.id   AF-A0A962VMZ2-F1
#
_cell.length_a   1.000
_cell.length_b   1.000
_cell.length_c   1.000
_cell.angle_alpha   90.00
_cell.angle_beta   90.00
_cell.angle_gamma   90.00
#
_symmetry.space_group_name_H-M   'P 1'
#
loop_
_entity.id
_entity.type
_entity.pdbx_description
1 polymer ?
#
loop_
_entity_poly.entity_id
_entity_poly.type
_entity_poly.pdbx_seq_one_letter_code
_entity_poly.pdbx_strand_id
1 'polypeptide(L)'
;EAEGIRLAPSGGVKNDRVNPSGDTSKGFGNVPFSRDEFTAQRITAYFNFDLAQLRSYRLGMAIERLLITWGLYKIRRFLDTGLRLRTACDFECKTIRVTRPSDFELPSTDELAQQLPALIQVAAEEGVFAEPRITSVTYS
;
A
#
# COMPACT_ATOMS: atom_id res chain seq x y z
N GLU A 1 -10.69 7.37 2.77
CA GLU A 1 -11.99 7.74 3.37
C GLU A 1 -12.99 6.62 3.15
N ALA A 2 -13.82 6.31 4.15
CA ALA A 2 -14.79 5.23 4.09
C ALA A 2 -16.20 5.78 4.34
N GLU A 3 -17.16 5.34 3.53
CA GLU A 3 -18.54 5.80 3.57
C GLU A 3 -19.51 4.62 3.75
N GLY A 4 -20.63 4.88 4.44
CA GLY A 4 -21.63 3.85 4.72
C GLY A 4 -21.07 2.72 5.58
N ILE A 5 -20.24 3.06 6.58
CA ILE A 5 -19.58 2.09 7.45
C ILE A 5 -20.63 1.32 8.26
N ARG A 6 -20.49 0.00 8.33
CA ARG A 6 -21.35 -0.89 9.12
C ARG A 6 -20.53 -1.86 9.94
N LEU A 7 -21.06 -2.23 11.09
CA LEU A 7 -20.55 -3.36 11.86
C LEU A 7 -20.82 -4.67 11.11
N ALA A 8 -19.80 -5.51 11.06
CA ALA A 8 -19.86 -6.89 10.65
C ALA A 8 -19.48 -7.75 11.86
N PRO A 9 -20.44 -8.03 12.75
CA PRO A 9 -20.17 -8.84 13.94
C PRO A 9 -19.80 -10.26 13.49
N SER A 10 -18.69 -10.75 14.03
CA SER A 10 -18.16 -12.09 13.84
C SER A 10 -17.80 -12.69 15.21
N GLY A 11 -17.30 -13.92 15.21
CA GLY A 11 -16.94 -14.59 16.44
C GLY A 11 -16.40 -15.98 16.18
N GLY A 12 -16.10 -16.68 17.26
CA GLY A 12 -15.65 -18.06 17.17
C GLY A 12 -15.48 -18.67 18.54
N VAL A 13 -14.88 -19.84 18.58
CA VAL A 13 -14.56 -20.55 19.81
C VAL A 13 -13.08 -20.89 19.78
N LYS A 14 -12.35 -20.50 20.82
CA LYS A 14 -11.01 -21.04 21.07
C LYS A 14 -11.22 -22.46 21.63
N ASN A 15 -11.02 -23.47 20.80
CA ASN A 15 -11.20 -24.85 21.21
C ASN A 15 -9.96 -25.36 21.93
N ASP A 16 -10.11 -25.74 23.20
CA ASP A 16 -9.06 -26.41 23.96
C ASP A 16 -9.14 -27.91 23.68
N ARG A 17 -8.23 -28.39 22.83
CA ARG A 17 -8.15 -29.80 22.45
C ARG A 17 -7.54 -30.69 23.54
N VAL A 18 -6.90 -30.09 24.54
CA VAL A 18 -6.17 -30.80 25.60
C VAL A 18 -7.05 -30.96 26.84
N ASN A 19 -7.78 -29.92 27.22
CA ASN A 19 -8.75 -29.96 28.32
C ASN A 19 -10.08 -29.28 27.97
N PRO A 20 -10.95 -29.94 27.15
CA PRO A 20 -12.20 -29.35 26.69
C PRO A 20 -13.17 -28.94 27.81
N SER A 21 -13.12 -29.64 28.96
CA SER A 21 -13.97 -29.41 30.14
C SER A 21 -13.33 -28.47 31.17
N GLY A 22 -12.27 -27.75 30.79
CA GLY A 22 -11.57 -26.81 31.67
C GLY A 22 -12.40 -25.58 32.07
N ASP A 23 -11.96 -24.90 33.13
CA ASP A 23 -12.60 -23.69 33.65
C ASP A 23 -12.40 -22.49 32.71
N THR A 24 -13.47 -22.13 31.98
CA THR A 24 -13.49 -21.03 30.99
C THR A 24 -13.19 -19.67 31.59
N SER A 25 -13.45 -19.45 32.90
CA SER A 25 -13.16 -18.17 33.56
C SER A 25 -11.66 -17.91 33.69
N LYS A 26 -10.84 -18.96 33.62
CA LYS A 26 -9.37 -18.90 33.67
C LYS A 26 -8.71 -19.08 32.30
N GLY A 27 -9.51 -19.20 31.23
CA GLY A 27 -9.03 -19.38 29.86
C GLY A 27 -8.79 -20.84 29.44
N PHE A 28 -9.24 -21.83 30.21
CA PHE A 28 -9.21 -23.25 29.83
C PHE A 28 -10.55 -23.70 29.23
N GLY A 29 -10.56 -24.84 28.54
CA GLY A 29 -11.78 -25.30 27.87
C GLY A 29 -12.15 -24.47 26.64
N ASN A 30 -13.32 -24.74 26.09
CA ASN A 30 -13.79 -24.06 24.87
C ASN A 30 -14.35 -22.67 25.20
N VAL A 31 -13.63 -21.60 24.84
CA VAL A 31 -14.01 -20.22 25.17
C VAL A 31 -14.58 -19.51 23.93
N PRO A 32 -15.88 -19.19 23.89
CA PRO A 32 -16.47 -18.33 22.86
C PRO A 32 -15.90 -16.92 22.93
N PHE A 33 -15.72 -16.30 21.77
CA PHE A 33 -15.35 -14.89 21.67
C PHE A 33 -16.16 -14.24 20.55
N SER A 34 -16.54 -12.98 20.75
CA SER A 34 -17.04 -12.12 19.70
C SER A 34 -15.91 -11.27 19.11
N ARG A 35 -16.09 -10.84 17.87
CA ARG A 35 -15.25 -9.85 17.19
C ARG A 35 -16.16 -8.92 16.43
N ASP A 36 -15.88 -7.64 16.52
CA ASP A 36 -16.55 -6.65 15.69
C ASP A 36 -15.62 -6.23 14.59
N GLU A 37 -15.96 -6.62 13.36
CA GLU A 37 -15.29 -6.13 12.17
C GLU A 37 -16.13 -5.02 11.55
N PHE A 38 -15.56 -4.31 10.57
CA PHE A 38 -16.24 -3.22 9.89
C PHE A 38 -16.30 -3.49 8.40
N THR A 39 -17.38 -3.07 7.76
CA THR A 39 -17.50 -3.01 6.31
C THR A 39 -17.83 -1.59 5.91
N ALA A 40 -17.61 -1.24 4.64
CA ALA A 40 -17.98 0.05 4.11
C ALA A 40 -18.56 -0.18 2.71
N GLN A 41 -19.57 0.62 2.36
CA GLN A 41 -20.18 0.57 1.03
C GLN A 41 -19.21 1.09 -0.03
N ARG A 42 -18.44 2.12 0.32
CA ARG A 42 -17.45 2.74 -0.56
C ARG A 42 -16.23 3.16 0.24
N ILE A 43 -15.05 2.91 -0.32
CA ILE A 43 -13.78 3.40 0.22
C ILE A 43 -13.04 4.09 -0.91
N THR A 44 -12.66 5.35 -0.68
CA THR A 44 -11.89 6.17 -1.61
C THR A 44 -10.50 6.42 -1.04
N ALA A 45 -9.46 6.04 -1.78
CA ALA A 45 -8.09 6.41 -1.48
C ALA A 45 -7.73 7.68 -2.28
N TYR A 46 -7.16 8.68 -1.60
CA TYR A 46 -6.70 9.91 -2.22
C TYR A 46 -5.17 9.95 -2.21
N PHE A 47 -4.60 10.33 -3.34
CA PHE A 47 -3.17 10.51 -3.51
C PHE A 47 -2.93 11.91 -4.06
N ASN A 48 -2.05 12.66 -3.42
CA ASN A 48 -1.55 13.94 -3.91
C ASN A 48 -0.05 13.82 -4.07
N PHE A 49 0.45 14.10 -5.27
CA PHE A 49 1.88 14.09 -5.55
C PHE A 49 2.36 15.53 -5.71
N ASP A 50 3.15 16.03 -4.75
CA ASP A 50 3.61 17.42 -4.77
C ASP A 50 4.80 17.59 -5.71
N LEU A 51 4.50 17.96 -6.95
CA LEU A 51 5.50 18.25 -7.97
C LEU A 51 6.27 19.55 -7.70
N ALA A 52 5.66 20.52 -6.99
CA ALA A 52 6.31 21.78 -6.69
C ALA A 52 7.41 21.57 -5.64
N GLN A 53 7.10 20.80 -4.59
CA GLN A 53 8.09 20.40 -3.59
C GLN A 53 9.23 19.60 -4.23
N LEU A 54 8.92 18.61 -5.07
CA LEU A 54 9.96 17.80 -5.72
C LEU A 54 10.93 18.68 -6.54
N ARG A 55 10.40 19.59 -7.35
CA ARG A 55 11.20 20.53 -8.16
C ARG A 55 11.97 21.53 -7.33
N SER A 56 11.48 21.88 -6.14
CA SER A 56 12.17 22.83 -5.25
C SER A 56 13.54 22.33 -4.79
N TYR A 57 13.75 21.01 -4.78
CA TYR A 57 15.04 20.40 -4.45
C TYR A 57 16.10 20.55 -5.56
N ARG A 58 15.70 20.94 -6.78
CA ARG A 58 16.60 21.15 -7.94
C ARG A 58 17.53 19.96 -8.19
N LEU A 59 16.98 18.75 -8.12
CA LEU A 59 17.73 17.50 -8.32
C LEU A 59 18.10 17.28 -9.80
N GLY A 60 17.53 18.06 -10.72
CA GLY A 60 17.74 17.91 -12.15
C GLY A 60 16.69 16.99 -12.79
N MET A 61 16.48 17.20 -14.09
CA MET A 61 15.34 16.60 -14.80
C MET A 61 15.38 15.06 -14.82
N ALA A 62 16.57 14.47 -14.89
CA ALA A 62 16.75 13.02 -14.88
C ALA A 62 16.18 12.40 -13.60
N ILE A 63 16.59 12.95 -12.44
CA ILE A 63 16.21 12.45 -11.13
C ILE A 63 14.75 12.75 -10.84
N GLU A 64 14.28 13.96 -11.17
CA GLU A 64 12.88 14.33 -11.00
C GLU A 64 11.95 13.40 -11.79
N ARG A 65 12.28 13.10 -13.05
CA ARG A 65 11.50 12.18 -13.89
C ARG A 65 11.50 10.76 -13.34
N LEU A 66 12.65 10.27 -12.86
CA LEU A 66 12.74 8.98 -12.19
C LEU A 66 11.84 8.93 -10.94
N LEU A 67 11.93 9.93 -10.05
CA LEU A 67 11.17 9.98 -8.81
C LEU A 67 9.67 10.09 -9.04
N ILE A 68 9.24 10.89 -10.03
CA ILE A 68 7.83 10.98 -10.43
C ILE A 68 7.35 9.61 -10.94
N THR A 69 8.09 9.01 -11.88
CA THR A 69 7.70 7.72 -12.49
C THR A 69 7.65 6.61 -11.44
N TRP A 70 8.63 6.55 -10.54
CA TRP A 70 8.68 5.60 -9.44
C TRP A 70 7.53 5.83 -8.44
N GLY A 71 7.24 7.08 -8.14
CA GLY A 71 6.11 7.47 -7.31
C GLY A 71 4.77 6.98 -7.88
N LEU A 72 4.52 7.26 -9.15
CA LEU A 72 3.34 6.79 -9.87
C LEU A 72 3.28 5.26 -9.93
N TYR A 73 4.41 4.60 -10.19
CA TYR A 73 4.51 3.13 -10.19
C TYR A 73 4.09 2.56 -8.83
N LYS A 74 4.56 3.14 -7.72
CA LYS A 74 4.18 2.68 -6.37
C LYS A 74 2.69 2.83 -6.12
N ILE A 75 2.10 3.97 -6.49
CA ILE A 75 0.65 4.21 -6.37
C ILE A 75 -0.11 3.18 -7.22
N ARG A 76 0.28 3.01 -8.48
CA ARG A 76 -0.40 2.09 -9.39
C ARG A 76 -0.27 0.64 -8.96
N ARG A 77 0.93 0.21 -8.55
CA ARG A 77 1.19 -1.13 -8.04
C ARG A 77 0.35 -1.41 -6.79
N PHE A 78 0.27 -0.47 -5.85
CA PHE A 78 -0.58 -0.57 -4.67
C PHE A 78 -2.06 -0.76 -5.03
N LEU A 79 -2.56 -0.02 -6.03
CA LEU A 79 -3.95 -0.11 -6.47
C LEU A 79 -4.25 -1.42 -7.21
N ASP A 80 -3.29 -1.94 -7.98
CA ASP A 80 -3.44 -3.16 -8.77
C ASP A 80 -3.30 -4.43 -7.91
N THR A 81 -2.40 -4.45 -6.92
CA THR A 81 -2.23 -5.63 -6.04
C THR A 81 -3.20 -5.64 -4.86
N GLY A 82 -3.67 -4.47 -4.45
CA GLY A 82 -4.40 -4.29 -3.21
C GLY A 82 -3.52 -4.45 -1.97
N LEU A 83 -4.12 -4.24 -0.79
CA LEU A 83 -3.52 -4.54 0.49
C LEU A 83 -4.54 -5.18 1.42
N ARG A 84 -4.05 -6.09 2.26
CA ARG A 84 -4.77 -6.57 3.43
C ARG A 84 -4.47 -5.67 4.63
N LEU A 85 -4.98 -4.43 4.57
CA LEU A 85 -4.79 -3.43 5.65
C LEU A 85 -5.48 -3.85 6.97
N ARG A 86 -6.39 -4.81 6.91
CA ARG A 86 -7.09 -5.39 8.06
C ARG A 86 -7.35 -6.88 7.82
N THR A 87 -7.39 -7.64 8.91
CA THR A 87 -7.71 -9.08 8.86
C THR A 87 -9.05 -9.29 8.14
N ALA A 88 -9.13 -10.33 7.32
CA ALA A 88 -10.34 -10.71 6.57
C ALA A 88 -10.91 -9.69 5.56
N CYS A 89 -10.15 -8.64 5.19
CA CYS A 89 -10.58 -7.74 4.12
C CYS A 89 -9.46 -7.48 3.13
N ASP A 90 -9.78 -7.72 1.87
CA ASP A 90 -8.92 -7.43 0.73
C ASP A 90 -9.55 -6.29 -0.08
N PHE A 91 -8.75 -5.31 -0.45
CA PHE A 91 -9.19 -4.17 -1.26
C PHE A 91 -8.87 -4.40 -2.73
N GLU A 92 -9.86 -4.14 -3.58
CA GLU A 92 -9.71 -4.14 -5.03
C GLU A 92 -10.09 -2.75 -5.56
N CYS A 93 -9.21 -2.14 -6.35
CA CYS A 93 -9.49 -0.85 -6.95
C CYS A 93 -10.49 -1.02 -8.11
N LYS A 94 -11.66 -0.37 -8.02
CA LYS A 94 -12.69 -0.42 -9.07
C LYS A 94 -12.62 0.71 -10.06
N THR A 95 -12.16 1.89 -9.64
CA THR A 95 -12.10 3.07 -10.51
C THR A 95 -10.97 3.98 -10.06
N ILE A 96 -10.23 4.52 -11.03
CA ILE A 96 -9.19 5.52 -10.83
C ILE A 96 -9.67 6.81 -11.47
N ARG A 97 -9.62 7.91 -10.72
CA ARG A 97 -9.94 9.25 -11.21
C ARG A 97 -8.76 10.17 -10.95
N VAL A 98 -8.17 10.68 -12.03
CA VAL A 98 -7.21 11.77 -11.97
C VAL A 98 -7.97 13.09 -11.95
N THR A 99 -7.66 13.95 -11.00
CA THR A 99 -8.28 15.28 -10.87
C THR A 99 -7.38 16.39 -11.40
N ARG A 100 -6.07 16.22 -11.31
CA ARG A 100 -5.04 17.13 -11.85
C ARG A 100 -3.76 16.37 -12.21
N PRO A 101 -3.00 16.83 -13.22
CA PRO A 101 -3.39 17.86 -14.20
C PRO A 101 -4.53 17.38 -15.12
N SER A 102 -5.16 18.31 -15.85
CA SER A 102 -6.16 17.95 -16.86
C SER A 102 -5.55 17.07 -17.95
N ASP A 103 -6.33 16.13 -18.48
CA ASP A 103 -5.95 15.21 -19.57
C ASP A 103 -4.79 14.26 -19.26
N PHE A 104 -4.36 14.18 -18.00
CA PHE A 104 -3.41 13.17 -17.57
C PHE A 104 -4.13 11.88 -17.18
N GLU A 105 -3.74 10.79 -17.83
CA GLU A 105 -4.15 9.45 -17.44
C GLU A 105 -3.01 8.78 -16.66
N LEU A 106 -3.35 8.15 -15.54
CA LEU A 106 -2.38 7.37 -14.78
C LEU A 106 -2.03 6.10 -15.58
N PRO A 107 -0.77 5.92 -16.03
CA PRO A 107 -0.41 4.75 -16.82
C PRO A 107 -0.53 3.46 -16.01
N SER A 108 -0.58 2.33 -16.71
CA SER A 108 -0.61 1.01 -16.09
C SER A 108 0.69 0.71 -15.34
N THR A 109 0.63 -0.28 -14.43
CA THR A 109 1.82 -0.74 -13.70
C THR A 109 2.91 -1.19 -14.66
N ASP A 110 2.55 -1.88 -15.75
CA ASP A 110 3.50 -2.43 -16.71
C ASP A 110 4.19 -1.34 -17.54
N GLU A 111 3.43 -0.34 -18.01
CA GLU A 111 4.01 0.80 -18.73
C GLU A 111 4.99 1.60 -17.87
N LEU A 112 4.66 1.79 -16.58
CA LEU A 112 5.55 2.45 -15.63
C LEU A 112 6.79 1.59 -15.34
N ALA A 113 6.60 0.29 -15.13
CA ALA A 113 7.69 -0.65 -14.87
C ALA A 113 8.69 -0.72 -16.03
N GLN A 114 8.20 -0.71 -17.27
CA GLN A 114 9.04 -0.74 -18.47
C GLN A 114 9.92 0.51 -18.62
N GLN A 115 9.46 1.68 -18.13
CA GLN A 115 10.22 2.93 -18.19
C GLN A 115 11.31 3.02 -17.12
N LEU A 116 11.12 2.38 -15.96
CA LEU A 116 12.02 2.52 -14.81
C LEU A 116 13.49 2.16 -15.10
N PRO A 117 13.84 1.05 -15.78
CA PRO A 117 15.23 0.70 -16.03
C PRO A 117 16.01 1.79 -16.78
N ALA A 118 15.41 2.35 -17.83
CA ALA A 118 16.04 3.43 -18.60
C ALA A 118 16.22 4.70 -17.76
N LEU A 119 15.21 5.07 -16.96
CA LEU A 119 15.29 6.24 -16.08
C LEU A 119 16.32 6.08 -14.96
N ILE A 120 16.45 4.87 -14.39
CA ILE A 120 17.46 4.55 -13.39
C ILE A 120 18.85 4.68 -13.99
N GLN A 121 19.06 4.19 -15.22
CA GLN A 121 20.35 4.29 -15.90
C GLN A 121 20.75 5.76 -16.14
N VAL A 122 19.83 6.58 -16.67
CA VAL A 122 20.07 8.01 -16.89
C VAL A 122 20.37 8.73 -15.57
N ALA A 123 19.61 8.46 -14.51
CA ALA A 123 19.90 9.03 -13.19
C ALA A 123 21.26 8.57 -12.65
N ALA A 124 21.69 7.35 -12.94
CA ALA A 124 22.98 6.86 -12.49
C ALA A 124 24.17 7.53 -13.17
N GLU A 125 24.01 7.96 -14.43
CA GLU A 125 25.03 8.71 -15.17
C GLU A 125 25.28 10.10 -14.58
N GLU A 126 24.31 10.65 -13.84
CA GLU A 126 24.45 11.90 -13.06
C GLU A 126 25.25 11.71 -11.75
N GLY A 127 25.71 10.49 -11.44
CA GLY A 127 26.58 10.22 -10.29
C GLY A 127 25.88 10.32 -8.93
N VAL A 128 24.55 10.22 -8.88
CA VAL A 128 23.77 10.40 -7.63
C VAL A 128 23.55 9.13 -6.82
N PHE A 129 23.94 7.97 -7.33
CA PHE A 129 23.91 6.71 -6.58
C PHE A 129 25.26 6.43 -5.92
N ALA A 130 25.22 5.66 -4.83
CA ALA A 130 26.44 5.11 -4.23
C ALA A 130 27.14 4.15 -5.20
N GLU A 131 28.46 4.03 -5.11
CA GLU A 131 29.24 3.03 -5.86
C GLU A 131 30.04 2.16 -4.88
N PRO A 132 29.75 0.84 -4.77
CA PRO A 132 28.72 0.11 -5.52
C PRO A 132 27.30 0.55 -5.11
N ARG A 133 26.34 0.39 -6.03
CA ARG A 133 24.91 0.74 -5.85
C ARG A 133 24.18 -0.21 -4.90
N ILE A 134 24.72 -0.39 -3.71
CA ILE A 134 24.26 -1.31 -2.67
C ILE A 134 24.07 -0.51 -1.39
N THR A 135 22.87 -0.59 -0.82
CA THR A 135 22.61 -0.07 0.53
C THR A 135 22.65 -1.24 1.51
N SER A 136 23.71 -1.34 2.31
CA SER A 136 23.80 -2.31 3.39
C SER A 136 22.97 -1.84 4.59
N VAL A 137 21.98 -2.62 4.99
CA VAL A 137 21.14 -2.32 6.17
C VAL A 137 21.54 -3.25 7.31
N THR A 138 22.01 -2.70 8.42
CA THR A 138 22.32 -3.45 9.65
C THR A 138 21.14 -3.31 10.61
N TYR A 139 20.60 -4.43 11.06
CA TYR A 139 19.55 -4.47 12.08
C TYR A 139 20.18 -4.87 13.42
N SER A 140 19.92 -4.09 14.47
CA SER A 140 20.33 -4.35 15.86
C SER A 140 19.11 -4.64 16.73
#